data_AF-A0A7W6DMI7-F1
#
_entry.id   AF-A0A7W6DMI7-F1
#
_cell.length_a   1.000
_cell.length_b   1.000
_cell.length_c   1.000
_cell.angle_alpha   90.00
_cell.angle_beta   90.00
_cell.angle_gamma   90.00
#
_symmetry.space_group_name_H-M   'P 1'
#
loop_
_entity.id
_entity.type
_entity.pdbx_description
1 polymer ?
#
loop_
_entity_poly.entity_id
_entity_poly.type
_entity_poly.pdbx_seq_one_letter_code
_entity_poly.pdbx_strand_id
1 'polypeptide(L)'
;MDFTLELLHFAARKANTAAVCDAPRLSAVLNDLRAQDLGANGIADNTLTLSSGDVILPGVFLGASEDIFGSAGIGDIQIQNELGVQAMALENRECDQNTDVLAAAILRDL
;
A
#
# COMPACT_ATOMS: atom_id res chain seq x y z
N MET A 1 6.19 -21.44 24.12
CA MET A 1 5.76 -20.05 24.26
C MET A 1 5.27 -19.70 22.89
N ASP A 2 3.98 -19.47 22.79
CA ASP A 2 3.27 -19.54 21.53
C ASP A 2 2.83 -18.11 21.22
N PHE A 3 2.97 -17.70 19.96
CA PHE A 3 2.55 -16.40 19.49
C PHE A 3 1.52 -16.58 18.38
N THR A 4 0.57 -15.67 18.31
CA THR A 4 -0.33 -15.52 17.18
C THR A 4 0.20 -14.41 16.28
N LEU A 5 0.33 -14.70 14.99
CA LEU A 5 0.63 -13.74 13.95
C LEU A 5 -0.67 -13.46 13.19
N GLU A 6 -1.07 -12.20 13.09
CA GLU A 6 -2.09 -11.77 12.15
C GLU A 6 -1.42 -11.32 10.86
N LEU A 7 -1.77 -11.94 9.74
CA LEU A 7 -1.27 -11.53 8.43
C LEU A 7 -2.43 -10.97 7.60
N LEU A 8 -2.43 -9.65 7.42
CA LEU A 8 -3.32 -8.96 6.52
C LEU A 8 -2.62 -8.80 5.17
N HIS A 9 -3.23 -9.31 4.10
CA HIS A 9 -2.66 -9.19 2.77
C HIS A 9 -3.71 -8.77 1.75
N PHE A 10 -3.28 -7.96 0.78
CA PHE A 10 -4.07 -7.61 -0.39
C PHE A 10 -3.19 -7.51 -1.64
N ALA A 11 -3.83 -7.41 -2.80
CA ALA A 11 -3.18 -7.52 -4.11
C ALA A 11 -3.83 -6.59 -5.14
N ALA A 12 -3.08 -6.32 -6.22
CA ALA A 12 -3.58 -5.77 -7.48
C ALA A 12 -4.42 -4.49 -7.34
N ARG A 13 -3.83 -3.46 -6.75
CA ARG A 13 -4.53 -2.19 -6.50
C ARG A 13 -4.28 -1.21 -7.63
N LYS A 14 -5.24 -1.14 -8.56
CA LYS A 14 -5.22 -0.10 -9.60
C LYS A 14 -5.54 1.25 -8.98
N ALA A 15 -4.52 2.08 -8.82
CA ALA A 15 -4.66 3.48 -8.42
C ALA A 15 -5.22 4.32 -9.58
N ASN A 16 -6.50 4.09 -9.88
CA ASN A 16 -7.29 4.93 -10.77
C ASN A 16 -8.31 5.73 -9.95
N THR A 17 -9.24 6.42 -10.61
CA THR A 17 -10.22 7.29 -9.93
C THR A 17 -11.08 6.57 -8.88
N ALA A 18 -11.25 5.25 -8.93
CA ALA A 18 -11.97 4.50 -7.90
C ALA A 18 -11.23 4.46 -6.56
N ALA A 19 -9.90 4.64 -6.55
CA ALA A 19 -9.09 4.62 -5.35
C ALA A 19 -9.48 5.69 -4.31
N VAL A 20 -10.09 6.81 -4.75
CA VAL A 20 -10.62 7.85 -3.83
C VAL A 20 -11.76 7.33 -2.95
N CYS A 21 -12.43 6.26 -3.37
CA CYS A 21 -13.48 5.58 -2.61
C CYS A 21 -12.97 4.28 -1.99
N ASP A 22 -12.21 3.50 -2.75
CA ASP A 22 -11.82 2.15 -2.35
C ASP A 22 -10.68 2.14 -1.33
N ALA A 23 -9.73 3.08 -1.40
CA ALA A 23 -8.67 3.15 -0.40
C ALA A 23 -9.19 3.53 1.00
N PRO A 24 -10.08 4.53 1.17
CA PRO A 24 -10.71 4.79 2.47
C PRO A 24 -11.53 3.61 2.99
N ARG A 25 -12.26 2.89 2.12
CA ARG A 25 -13.02 1.70 2.52
C ARG A 25 -12.11 0.57 2.99
N LEU A 26 -11.03 0.31 2.25
CA LEU A 26 -10.03 -0.67 2.65
C LEU A 26 -9.34 -0.25 3.96
N SER A 27 -9.02 1.03 4.13
CA SER A 27 -8.46 1.57 5.37
C SER A 27 -9.38 1.28 6.56
N ALA A 28 -10.69 1.50 6.43
CA ALA A 28 -11.66 1.16 7.47
C ALA A 28 -11.61 -0.34 7.83
N VAL A 29 -11.62 -1.23 6.83
CA VAL A 29 -11.51 -2.69 7.06
C VAL A 29 -10.20 -3.05 7.73
N LEU A 30 -9.06 -2.52 7.26
CA LEU A 30 -7.75 -2.79 7.86
C LEU A 30 -7.69 -2.31 9.32
N ASN A 31 -8.26 -1.16 9.62
CA ASN A 31 -8.28 -0.62 10.98
C ASN A 31 -9.19 -1.45 11.89
N ASP A 32 -10.34 -1.90 11.41
CA ASP A 32 -11.24 -2.79 12.16
C ASP A 32 -10.60 -4.15 12.45
N LEU A 33 -9.84 -4.71 11.50
CA LEU A 33 -9.10 -5.96 11.69
C LEU A 33 -7.96 -5.78 12.69
N ARG A 34 -7.11 -4.75 12.53
CA ARG A 34 -6.00 -4.43 13.45
C ARG A 34 -6.44 -4.11 14.87
N ALA A 35 -7.69 -3.66 15.05
CA ALA A 35 -8.27 -3.34 16.34
C ALA A 35 -8.83 -4.57 17.07
N GLN A 36 -8.86 -5.74 16.42
CA GLN A 36 -9.21 -6.98 17.09
C GLN A 36 -8.15 -7.32 18.15
N ASP A 37 -8.59 -7.99 19.20
CA ASP A 37 -7.73 -8.58 20.22
C ASP A 37 -7.85 -10.10 20.08
N LEU A 38 -7.12 -10.66 19.12
CA LEU A 38 -7.14 -12.09 18.82
C LEU A 38 -6.61 -12.91 20.00
N GLY A 39 -5.78 -12.30 20.85
CA GLY A 39 -5.26 -12.90 22.08
C GLY A 39 -6.21 -12.82 23.29
N ALA A 40 -7.28 -12.03 23.22
CA ALA A 40 -8.19 -11.68 24.32
C ALA A 40 -7.42 -11.26 25.60
N ASN A 41 -6.32 -10.54 25.45
CA ASN A 41 -5.39 -10.20 26.52
C ASN A 41 -5.20 -8.68 26.71
N GLY A 42 -5.88 -7.86 25.91
CA GLY A 42 -5.78 -6.40 25.93
C GLY A 42 -4.44 -5.85 25.41
N ILE A 43 -3.63 -6.69 24.75
CA ILE A 43 -2.36 -6.32 24.13
C ILE A 43 -2.57 -6.30 22.61
N ALA A 44 -1.98 -5.32 21.93
CA ALA A 44 -2.03 -5.26 20.46
C ALA A 44 -1.43 -6.54 19.84
N ASP A 45 -2.10 -7.05 18.81
CA ASP A 45 -1.67 -8.25 18.11
C ASP A 45 -0.37 -8.04 17.31
N ASN A 46 0.33 -9.14 17.05
CA ASN A 46 1.46 -9.14 16.12
C ASN A 46 0.92 -9.11 14.69
N THR A 47 0.45 -7.94 14.25
CA THR A 47 -0.14 -7.78 12.90
C THR A 47 0.90 -7.33 11.89
N LEU A 48 0.94 -8.03 10.76
CA LEU A 48 1.69 -7.65 9.57
C LEU A 48 0.73 -7.35 8.42
N THR A 49 0.85 -6.17 7.79
CA THR A 49 0.09 -5.79 6.59
C THR A 49 0.99 -5.77 5.36
N LEU A 50 0.71 -6.65 4.41
CA LEU A 50 1.50 -6.83 3.19
C LEU A 50 0.69 -6.55 1.92
N SER A 51 1.38 -6.10 0.88
CA SER A 51 0.83 -5.95 -0.48
C SER A 51 1.57 -6.88 -1.46
N SER A 52 0.85 -7.53 -2.38
CA SER A 52 1.51 -8.37 -3.39
C SER A 52 2.16 -7.59 -4.53
N GLY A 53 1.79 -6.33 -4.74
CA GLY A 53 2.31 -5.49 -5.83
C GLY A 53 1.22 -5.04 -6.79
N ASP A 54 1.62 -4.75 -8.02
CA ASP A 54 0.82 -4.13 -9.08
C ASP A 54 0.21 -2.77 -8.65
N VAL A 55 1.08 -1.88 -8.15
CA VAL A 55 0.72 -0.56 -7.59
C VAL A 55 1.09 0.59 -8.52
N ILE A 56 2.31 0.61 -9.05
CA ILE A 56 2.80 1.68 -9.92
C ILE A 56 2.29 1.41 -11.34
N LEU A 57 1.07 1.85 -11.62
CA LEU A 57 0.35 1.57 -12.86
C LEU A 57 -0.06 2.87 -13.58
N PRO A 58 -0.24 2.85 -14.91
CA PRO A 58 -0.81 3.98 -15.63
C PRO A 58 -2.15 4.42 -15.03
N GLY A 59 -2.21 5.65 -14.56
CA GLY A 59 -3.35 6.18 -13.82
C GLY A 59 -3.21 7.66 -13.48
N VAL A 60 -4.29 8.22 -12.92
CA VAL A 60 -4.34 9.64 -12.54
C VAL A 60 -3.33 9.96 -11.43
N PHE A 61 -3.10 9.04 -10.50
CA PHE A 61 -2.14 9.23 -9.40
C PHE A 61 -0.71 9.20 -9.92
N LEU A 62 -0.33 8.19 -10.71
CA LEU A 62 0.97 8.14 -11.38
C LEU A 62 1.28 9.45 -12.13
N GLY A 63 0.37 9.88 -13.01
CA GLY A 63 0.57 11.05 -13.87
C GLY A 63 0.59 12.39 -13.12
N ALA A 64 -0.35 12.59 -12.18
CA ALA A 64 -0.41 13.84 -11.41
C ALA A 64 0.74 13.97 -10.40
N SER A 65 1.42 12.86 -10.06
CA SER A 65 2.51 12.88 -9.08
C SER A 65 3.72 13.69 -9.56
N GLU A 66 3.97 13.78 -10.86
CA GLU A 66 5.08 14.59 -11.37
C GLU A 66 4.85 16.07 -11.07
N ASP A 67 3.65 16.60 -11.31
CA ASP A 67 3.31 18.00 -11.05
C ASP A 67 3.29 18.35 -9.55
N ILE A 68 2.84 17.41 -8.71
CA ILE A 68 2.62 17.64 -7.27
C ILE A 68 3.89 17.35 -6.46
N PHE A 69 4.58 16.25 -6.78
CA PHE A 69 5.70 15.74 -5.99
C PHE A 69 7.04 15.81 -6.74
N GLY A 70 7.06 16.15 -8.03
CA GLY A 70 8.28 16.23 -8.84
C GLY A 70 8.80 14.87 -9.31
N SER A 71 8.00 13.80 -9.19
CA SER A 71 8.29 12.48 -9.74
C SER A 71 7.00 11.65 -9.87
N ALA A 72 6.88 10.90 -10.95
CA ALA A 72 5.75 10.00 -11.19
C ALA A 72 5.68 8.87 -10.15
N GLY A 73 4.46 8.37 -9.89
CA GLY A 73 4.25 7.19 -9.05
C GLY A 73 4.25 7.42 -7.54
N ILE A 74 4.66 8.59 -7.07
CA ILE A 74 4.67 8.92 -5.63
C ILE A 74 3.25 8.86 -5.02
N GLY A 75 2.23 9.32 -5.73
CA GLY A 75 0.84 9.23 -5.29
C GLY A 75 0.36 7.78 -5.12
N ASP A 76 0.84 6.86 -5.95
CA ASP A 76 0.53 5.43 -5.82
C ASP A 76 1.12 4.85 -4.54
N ILE A 77 2.38 5.20 -4.24
CA ILE A 77 3.09 4.83 -3.01
C ILE A 77 2.44 5.47 -1.78
N GLN A 78 2.03 6.73 -1.85
CA GLN A 78 1.40 7.40 -0.71
C GLN A 78 0.12 6.72 -0.27
N ILE A 79 -0.68 6.18 -1.20
CA ILE A 79 -1.86 5.43 -0.77
C ILE A 79 -1.46 4.13 -0.04
N GLN A 80 -0.34 3.47 -0.41
CA GLN A 80 0.16 2.32 0.34
C GLN A 80 0.64 2.71 1.75
N ASN A 81 1.30 3.86 1.88
CA ASN A 81 1.74 4.41 3.15
C ASN A 81 0.54 4.70 4.08
N GLU A 82 -0.50 5.35 3.57
CA GLU A 82 -1.73 5.68 4.32
C GLU A 82 -2.55 4.43 4.71
N LEU A 83 -2.42 3.34 3.94
CA LEU A 83 -3.00 2.04 4.31
C LEU A 83 -2.17 1.31 5.38
N GLY A 84 -0.97 1.78 5.69
CA GLY A 84 -0.05 1.15 6.64
C GLY A 84 0.56 -0.16 6.10
N VAL A 85 0.85 -0.23 4.80
CA VAL A 85 1.56 -1.38 4.22
C VAL A 85 3.00 -1.38 4.73
N GLN A 86 3.45 -2.52 5.27
CA GLN A 86 4.78 -2.64 5.87
C GLN A 86 5.81 -3.22 4.89
N ALA A 87 5.36 -4.04 3.94
CA ALA A 87 6.19 -4.48 2.83
C ALA A 87 5.32 -4.83 1.63
N MET A 88 5.91 -4.71 0.44
CA MET A 88 5.28 -4.98 -0.83
C MET A 88 6.22 -5.77 -1.73
N ALA A 89 5.71 -6.77 -2.43
CA ALA A 89 6.46 -7.44 -3.49
C ALA A 89 6.41 -6.65 -4.80
N LEU A 90 7.43 -6.81 -5.64
CA LEU A 90 7.40 -6.31 -7.02
C LEU A 90 6.74 -7.38 -7.90
N GLU A 91 5.64 -7.03 -8.55
CA GLU A 91 4.95 -7.85 -9.54
C GLU A 91 5.40 -7.45 -10.96
N ASN A 92 4.75 -8.00 -11.99
CA ASN A 92 5.19 -7.88 -13.37
C ASN A 92 4.96 -6.48 -13.98
N ARG A 93 4.17 -5.61 -13.34
CA ARG A 93 3.81 -4.30 -13.90
C ARG A 93 4.59 -3.13 -13.28
N GLU A 94 5.27 -3.34 -12.16
CA GLU A 94 6.08 -2.30 -11.48
C GLU A 94 7.13 -1.64 -12.39
N CYS A 95 7.55 -2.32 -13.46
CA CYS A 95 8.56 -1.83 -14.41
C CYS A 95 7.96 -1.35 -15.75
N ASP A 96 6.64 -1.27 -15.91
CA ASP A 96 6.02 -0.83 -17.16
C ASP A 96 6.45 0.56 -17.61
N GLN A 97 6.73 1.45 -16.64
CA GLN A 97 7.16 2.82 -16.87
C GLN A 97 8.69 2.96 -16.85
N ASN A 98 9.41 1.84 -16.97
CA ASN A 98 10.86 1.67 -16.77
C ASN A 98 11.29 1.67 -15.29
N THR A 99 12.51 1.17 -15.04
CA THR A 99 13.03 0.95 -13.68
C THR A 99 13.43 2.25 -12.97
N ASP A 100 13.67 3.33 -13.69
CA ASP A 100 13.94 4.66 -13.14
C ASP A 100 12.68 5.26 -12.47
N VAL A 101 11.49 5.07 -13.05
CA VAL A 101 10.23 5.49 -12.41
C VAL A 101 9.97 4.69 -11.14
N LEU A 102 10.15 3.36 -11.19
CA LEU A 102 10.06 2.52 -9.99
C LEU A 102 11.02 2.99 -8.90
N ALA A 103 12.30 3.19 -9.23
CA ALA A 103 13.31 3.64 -8.29
C ALA A 103 12.96 5.01 -7.69
N ALA A 104 12.51 5.96 -8.52
CA ALA A 104 12.14 7.29 -8.07
C ALA A 104 10.92 7.28 -7.12
N ALA A 105 9.95 6.40 -7.37
CA ALA A 105 8.76 6.27 -6.52
C ALA A 105 9.08 5.66 -5.14
N ILE A 106 9.99 4.68 -5.06
CA ILE A 106 10.26 3.94 -3.80
C ILE A 106 11.43 4.47 -2.96
N LEU A 107 12.37 5.22 -3.55
CA LEU A 107 13.55 5.73 -2.83
C LEU A 107 13.32 7.10 -2.20
N ARG A 108 12.17 7.73 -2.46
CA ARG A 108 11.91 9.09 -2.04
C ARG A 108 11.06 9.08 -0.77
N ASP A 109 11.71 9.39 0.35
CA ASP A 109 11.00 9.70 1.60
C ASP A 109 10.31 11.07 1.44
N LEU A 110 8.98 11.08 1.58
CA LEU A 110 8.16 12.29 1.69
C LEU A 110 7.79 12.57 3.15
#